data_AF-A0A7C4EMB0-F1
#
_entry.id   AF-A0A7C4EMB0-F1
#
_cell.length_a   1.000
_cell.length_b   1.000
_cell.length_c   1.000
_cell.angle_alpha   90.00
_cell.angle_beta   90.00
_cell.angle_gamma   90.00
#
_symmetry.space_group_name_H-M   'P 1'
#
loop_
_entity.id
_entity.type
_entity.pdbx_description
1 polymer ?
#
loop_
_entity_poly.entity_id
_entity_poly.type
_entity_poly.pdbx_seq_one_letter_code
_entity_poly.pdbx_strand_id
1 'polypeptide(L)'
;AVAADLARLRKAVEPFSPTFLNEALTPAEEESLWEPRRQINQAVYQYGPDKISDDIAVPRGRIGEAVARIREIGREAGVTVLAFGHLGDGNLHVNILHDASDPDQALRAKKAKASVLDLTIRLGGTISGEHGVGLSKLPLMEAMRGRDQLDVMRAVKAAFDPNGIMNPGKAY
;
A
#
# COMPACT_ATOMS: atom_id res chain seq x y z
N ALA A 1 0.85 18.96 24.02
CA ALA A 1 0.11 18.17 23.02
C ALA A 1 0.70 16.77 22.91
N VAL A 2 1.95 16.61 22.44
CA VAL A 2 2.62 15.32 22.22
C VAL A 2 2.56 14.37 23.42
N ALA A 3 2.90 14.82 24.64
CA ALA A 3 2.84 13.97 25.83
C ALA A 3 1.43 13.38 26.11
N ALA A 4 0.38 14.15 25.81
CA ALA A 4 -1.00 13.68 25.96
C ALA A 4 -1.38 12.67 24.87
N ASP A 5 -0.86 12.82 23.64
CA ASP A 5 -1.01 11.84 22.56
C ASP A 5 -0.30 10.52 22.90
N LEU A 6 0.93 10.58 23.43
CA LEU A 6 1.67 9.39 23.88
C LEU A 6 0.91 8.64 24.98
N ALA A 7 0.35 9.35 25.96
CA ALA A 7 -0.46 8.73 27.00
C ALA A 7 -1.70 8.00 26.45
N ARG A 8 -2.36 8.58 25.43
CA ARG A 8 -3.48 7.93 24.73
C ARG A 8 -3.02 6.68 23.97
N LEU A 9 -1.91 6.76 23.25
CA LEU A 9 -1.34 5.63 22.50
C LEU A 9 -0.97 4.49 23.44
N ARG A 10 -0.30 4.79 24.56
CA ARG A 10 0.07 3.78 25.57
C ARG A 10 -1.15 3.03 26.09
N LYS A 11 -2.20 3.75 26.47
CA LYS A 11 -3.46 3.14 26.94
C LYS A 11 -4.13 2.29 25.86
N ALA A 12 -4.01 2.67 24.59
CA ALA A 12 -4.58 1.91 23.48
C ALA A 12 -3.80 0.61 23.20
N VAL A 13 -2.48 0.57 23.42
CA VAL A 13 -1.64 -0.60 23.14
C VAL A 13 -1.44 -1.52 24.35
N GLU A 14 -1.64 -1.02 25.58
CA GLU A 14 -1.50 -1.76 26.84
C GLU A 14 -2.20 -3.14 26.85
N PRO A 15 -3.43 -3.30 26.30
CA PRO A 15 -4.10 -4.61 26.28
C PRO A 15 -3.45 -5.65 25.35
N PHE A 16 -2.53 -5.25 24.47
CA PHE A 16 -2.02 -6.08 23.37
C PHE A 16 -0.60 -6.63 23.61
N SER A 17 -0.03 -6.46 24.80
CA SER A 17 1.30 -6.98 25.19
C SER A 17 2.38 -6.79 24.10
N PRO A 18 2.69 -5.54 23.72
CA PRO A 18 3.66 -5.28 22.65
C PRO A 18 5.04 -5.84 23.03
N THR A 19 5.76 -6.39 22.04
CA THR A 19 7.12 -6.90 22.24
C THR A 19 8.08 -5.81 22.73
N PHE A 20 7.87 -4.58 22.28
CA PHE A 20 8.59 -3.38 22.74
C PHE A 20 7.67 -2.16 22.62
N LEU A 21 7.86 -1.19 23.51
CA LEU A 21 7.22 0.12 23.46
C LEU A 21 8.30 1.19 23.72
N ASN A 22 8.68 1.90 22.68
CA ASN A 22 9.64 3.00 22.75
C ASN A 22 8.92 4.31 22.48
N GLU A 23 9.25 5.34 23.25
CA GLU A 23 8.71 6.68 23.12
C GLU A 23 9.88 7.66 23.01
N ALA A 24 9.67 8.74 22.26
CA ALA A 24 10.63 9.81 22.10
C ALA A 24 9.93 11.16 22.35
N LEU A 25 10.59 12.03 23.11
CA LEU A 25 10.10 13.38 23.42
C LEU A 25 11.09 14.46 22.97
N THR A 26 12.30 14.07 22.57
CA THR A 26 13.34 14.94 22.03
C THR A 26 13.75 14.52 20.62
N PRO A 27 14.27 15.45 19.80
CA PRO A 27 14.76 15.11 18.45
C PRO A 27 15.81 14.00 18.42
N ALA A 28 16.68 13.93 19.43
CA ALA A 28 17.71 12.89 19.52
C ALA A 28 17.11 11.51 19.79
N GLU A 29 16.09 11.42 20.65
CA GLU A 29 15.35 10.17 20.89
C GLU A 29 14.53 9.77 19.66
N GLU A 30 13.92 10.75 18.96
CA GLU A 30 13.12 10.51 17.75
C GLU A 30 13.95 9.86 16.65
N GLU A 31 15.21 10.27 16.49
CA GLU A 31 16.10 9.73 15.47
C GLU A 31 16.29 8.20 15.62
N SER A 32 16.33 7.70 16.86
CA SER A 32 16.40 6.26 17.12
C SER A 32 15.15 5.49 16.65
N LEU A 33 13.99 6.15 16.57
CA LEU A 33 12.74 5.58 16.04
C LEU A 33 12.65 5.74 14.52
N TRP A 34 13.18 6.84 13.98
CA TRP A 34 13.18 7.11 12.55
C TRP A 34 14.13 6.21 11.78
N GLU A 35 15.28 5.86 12.36
CA GLU A 35 16.29 5.08 11.65
C GLU A 35 15.75 3.71 11.18
N PRO A 36 15.13 2.86 12.02
CA PRO A 36 14.51 1.62 11.55
C PRO A 36 13.43 1.85 10.48
N ARG A 37 12.65 2.94 10.60
CA ARG A 37 11.60 3.29 9.64
C ARG A 37 12.20 3.65 8.27
N ARG A 38 13.34 4.33 8.22
CA ARG A 38 14.05 4.64 6.95
C ARG A 38 14.65 3.39 6.32
N GLN A 39 15.08 2.43 7.13
CA GLN A 39 15.72 1.20 6.66
C GLN A 39 14.74 0.11 6.21
N ILE A 40 13.44 0.20 6.53
CA ILE A 40 12.47 -0.87 6.25
C ILE A 40 12.47 -1.32 4.78
N ASN A 41 12.56 -0.37 3.84
CA ASN A 41 12.53 -0.65 2.41
C ASN A 41 13.80 -1.38 1.92
N GLN A 42 14.95 -1.16 2.56
CA GLN A 42 16.17 -1.92 2.28
C GLN A 42 16.12 -3.30 2.95
N ALA A 43 15.62 -3.36 4.19
CA ALA A 43 15.54 -4.59 4.97
C ALA A 43 14.68 -5.68 4.32
N VAL A 44 13.64 -5.31 3.54
CA VAL A 44 12.78 -6.32 2.89
C VAL A 44 13.51 -7.19 1.87
N TYR A 45 14.64 -6.75 1.31
CA TYR A 45 15.43 -7.55 0.36
C TYR A 45 16.12 -8.76 1.00
N GLN A 46 16.12 -8.85 2.34
CA GLN A 46 16.52 -10.09 3.04
C GLN A 46 15.56 -11.26 2.77
N TYR A 47 14.35 -10.99 2.27
CA TYR A 47 13.31 -11.99 1.99
C TYR A 47 13.19 -12.35 0.50
N GLY A 48 13.98 -11.74 -0.38
CA GLY A 48 14.00 -12.04 -1.81
C GLY A 48 14.81 -11.02 -2.61
N PRO A 49 15.42 -11.41 -3.73
CA PRO A 49 16.30 -10.54 -4.52
C PRO A 49 15.54 -9.44 -5.27
N ASP A 50 14.28 -9.69 -5.64
CA ASP A 50 13.43 -8.77 -6.37
C ASP A 50 12.12 -8.48 -5.64
N LYS A 51 11.51 -7.36 -6.02
CA LYS A 51 10.31 -6.86 -5.37
C LYS A 51 9.35 -6.19 -6.33
N ILE A 52 8.08 -6.53 -6.21
CA ILE A 52 6.98 -5.75 -6.75
C ILE A 52 6.42 -4.87 -5.61
N SER A 53 6.67 -3.57 -5.70
CA SER A 53 6.14 -2.58 -4.76
C SER A 53 4.83 -1.99 -5.29
N ASP A 54 3.80 -1.95 -4.45
CA ASP A 54 2.60 -1.17 -4.66
C ASP A 54 2.18 -0.49 -3.36
N ASP A 55 1.35 0.52 -3.50
CA ASP A 55 0.61 1.17 -2.44
C ASP A 55 -0.90 1.00 -2.68
N ILE A 56 -1.63 0.79 -1.59
CA ILE A 56 -3.10 0.74 -1.55
C ILE A 56 -3.57 1.58 -0.37
N ALA A 57 -4.84 1.94 -0.33
CA ALA A 57 -5.46 2.38 0.92
C ALA A 57 -6.82 1.72 1.11
N VAL A 58 -7.15 1.37 2.36
CA VAL A 58 -8.44 0.77 2.73
C VAL A 58 -9.09 1.60 3.84
N PRO A 59 -10.42 1.51 4.04
CA PRO A 59 -11.05 2.15 5.21
C PRO A 59 -10.34 1.74 6.50
N ARG A 60 -10.09 2.69 7.41
CA ARG A 60 -9.26 2.45 8.62
C ARG A 60 -9.72 1.25 9.47
N GLY A 61 -11.04 1.05 9.57
CA GLY A 61 -11.63 -0.09 10.28
C GLY A 61 -11.39 -1.46 9.60
N ARG A 62 -10.85 -1.48 8.38
CA ARG A 62 -10.56 -2.66 7.58
C ARG A 62 -9.06 -2.98 7.48
N ILE A 63 -8.17 -2.17 8.07
CA ILE A 63 -6.71 -2.40 7.97
C ILE A 63 -6.33 -3.78 8.52
N GLY A 64 -6.86 -4.18 9.68
CA GLY A 64 -6.54 -5.48 10.27
C GLY A 64 -6.97 -6.65 9.38
N GLU A 65 -8.16 -6.55 8.78
CA GLU A 65 -8.67 -7.51 7.78
C GLU A 65 -7.76 -7.53 6.54
N ALA A 66 -7.43 -6.36 5.98
CA ALA A 66 -6.57 -6.25 4.81
C ALA A 66 -5.19 -6.91 5.05
N VAL A 67 -4.51 -6.59 6.15
CA VAL A 67 -3.20 -7.16 6.48
C VAL A 67 -3.27 -8.69 6.62
N ALA A 68 -4.30 -9.22 7.30
CA ALA A 68 -4.49 -10.66 7.45
C ALA A 68 -4.68 -11.35 6.10
N ARG A 69 -5.56 -10.82 5.25
CA ARG A 69 -5.85 -11.37 3.91
C ARG A 69 -4.69 -11.23 2.93
N ILE A 70 -3.93 -10.13 2.99
CA ILE A 70 -2.71 -9.93 2.17
C ILE A 70 -1.66 -11.02 2.51
N ARG A 71 -1.50 -11.34 3.80
CA ARG A 71 -0.60 -12.42 4.23
C ARG A 71 -1.07 -13.79 3.72
N GLU A 72 -2.37 -14.06 3.74
CA GLU A 72 -2.95 -15.28 3.18
C GLU A 72 -2.71 -15.39 1.67
N ILE A 73 -2.90 -14.30 0.91
CA ILE A 73 -2.62 -14.23 -0.53
C ILE A 73 -1.17 -14.62 -0.82
N GLY A 74 -0.21 -14.09 -0.04
CA GLY A 74 1.20 -14.46 -0.16
C GLY A 74 1.44 -15.96 0.05
N ARG A 75 0.85 -16.52 1.13
CA ARG A 75 0.94 -17.95 1.46
C ARG A 75 0.35 -18.83 0.34
N GLU A 76 -0.82 -18.48 -0.18
CA GLU A 76 -1.50 -19.22 -1.26
C GLU A 76 -0.72 -19.18 -2.58
N ALA A 77 -0.09 -18.04 -2.87
CA ALA A 77 0.75 -17.87 -4.05
C ALA A 77 2.18 -18.40 -3.87
N GLY A 78 2.57 -18.84 -2.67
CA GLY A 78 3.94 -19.29 -2.38
C GLY A 78 4.98 -18.19 -2.58
N VAL A 79 4.66 -16.95 -2.18
CA VAL A 79 5.56 -15.78 -2.20
C VAL A 79 5.46 -15.01 -0.89
N THR A 80 6.54 -14.33 -0.50
CA THR A 80 6.54 -13.49 0.69
C THR A 80 5.90 -12.14 0.37
N VAL A 81 4.89 -11.74 1.15
CA VAL A 81 4.25 -10.43 1.02
C VAL A 81 4.38 -9.67 2.34
N LEU A 82 5.02 -8.51 2.29
CA LEU A 82 5.21 -7.62 3.43
C LEU A 82 4.33 -6.39 3.28
N ALA A 83 3.67 -5.98 4.37
CA ALA A 83 2.84 -4.78 4.40
C ALA A 83 3.26 -3.88 5.56
N PHE A 84 3.48 -2.60 5.26
CA PHE A 84 3.74 -1.54 6.23
C PHE A 84 3.18 -0.23 5.68
N GLY A 85 2.85 0.75 6.53
CA GLY A 85 2.29 1.99 6.02
C GLY A 85 1.77 2.94 7.09
N HIS A 86 0.80 3.74 6.68
CA HIS A 86 0.25 4.86 7.42
C HIS A 86 -1.12 4.46 7.98
N LEU A 87 -1.14 4.01 9.24
CA LEU A 87 -2.39 3.58 9.89
C LEU A 87 -3.43 4.71 9.99
N GLY A 88 -2.98 5.97 10.04
CA GLY A 88 -3.84 7.14 10.25
C GLY A 88 -4.80 7.46 9.10
N ASP A 89 -4.45 7.08 7.87
CA ASP A 89 -5.23 7.29 6.65
C ASP A 89 -5.59 5.98 5.92
N GLY A 90 -5.09 4.84 6.41
CA GLY A 90 -5.39 3.51 5.86
C GLY A 90 -4.51 3.10 4.69
N ASN A 91 -3.45 3.86 4.40
CA ASN A 91 -2.48 3.52 3.37
C ASN A 91 -1.52 2.40 3.80
N LEU A 92 -1.33 1.42 2.93
CA LEU A 92 -0.41 0.30 3.09
C LEU A 92 0.47 0.18 1.85
N HIS A 93 1.79 0.15 2.05
CA HIS A 93 2.75 -0.30 1.06
C HIS A 93 2.83 -1.82 1.10
N VAL A 94 2.44 -2.46 0.01
CA VAL A 94 2.48 -3.90 -0.17
C VAL A 94 3.67 -4.26 -1.04
N ASN A 95 4.53 -5.10 -0.51
CA ASN A 95 5.81 -5.46 -1.09
C ASN A 95 5.81 -6.98 -1.32
N ILE A 96 5.82 -7.41 -2.57
CA ILE A 96 5.76 -8.83 -2.95
C ILE A 96 7.16 -9.25 -3.42
N LEU A 97 7.81 -10.09 -2.63
CA LEU A 97 9.20 -10.51 -2.83
C LEU A 97 9.24 -11.78 -3.69
N HIS A 98 10.16 -11.79 -4.65
CA HIS A 98 10.34 -12.90 -5.59
C HIS A 98 11.76 -12.88 -6.17
N ASP A 99 12.12 -13.92 -6.92
CA ASP A 99 13.25 -13.97 -7.82
C ASP A 99 12.72 -13.79 -9.25
N ALA A 100 13.12 -12.70 -9.91
CA ALA A 100 12.69 -12.40 -11.26
C ALA A 100 13.36 -13.31 -12.31
N SER A 101 14.44 -14.02 -11.94
CA SER A 101 15.09 -15.02 -12.78
C SER A 101 14.34 -16.37 -12.82
N ASP A 102 13.46 -16.62 -11.86
CA ASP A 102 12.49 -17.73 -11.87
C ASP A 102 11.16 -17.27 -12.50
N PRO A 103 10.84 -17.68 -13.75
CA PRO A 103 9.62 -17.24 -14.43
C PRO A 103 8.34 -17.67 -13.71
N ASP A 104 8.34 -18.82 -13.04
CA ASP A 104 7.18 -19.33 -12.32
C ASP A 104 6.95 -18.51 -11.05
N GLN A 105 8.02 -18.18 -10.32
CA GLN A 105 7.90 -17.32 -9.14
C GLN A 105 7.49 -15.90 -9.53
N ALA A 106 8.05 -15.34 -10.60
CA ALA A 106 7.63 -14.04 -11.13
C ALA A 106 6.15 -14.02 -11.54
N LEU A 107 5.64 -15.11 -12.13
CA LEU A 107 4.22 -15.25 -12.45
C LEU A 107 3.35 -15.31 -11.18
N ARG A 108 3.76 -16.09 -10.17
CA ARG A 108 3.05 -16.16 -8.88
C ARG A 108 3.02 -14.79 -8.17
N ALA A 109 4.12 -14.04 -8.20
CA ALA A 109 4.20 -12.70 -7.64
C ALA A 109 3.24 -11.72 -8.33
N LYS A 110 3.15 -11.76 -9.67
CA LYS A 110 2.19 -10.95 -10.45
C LYS A 110 0.73 -11.32 -10.13
N LYS A 111 0.44 -12.60 -9.95
CA LYS A 111 -0.90 -13.07 -9.53
C LYS A 111 -1.23 -12.60 -8.12
N ALA A 112 -0.29 -12.71 -7.18
CA ALA A 112 -0.46 -12.20 -5.82
C ALA A 112 -0.76 -10.68 -5.81
N LYS A 113 -0.03 -9.90 -6.63
CA LYS A 113 -0.31 -8.47 -6.84
C LYS A 113 -1.76 -8.25 -7.29
N ALA A 114 -2.20 -8.96 -8.33
CA ALA A 114 -3.56 -8.82 -8.83
C ALA A 114 -4.60 -9.11 -7.73
N SER A 115 -4.41 -10.19 -6.95
CA SER A 115 -5.28 -10.55 -5.84
C SER A 115 -5.32 -9.49 -4.72
N VAL A 116 -4.19 -8.84 -4.42
CA VAL A 116 -4.13 -7.73 -3.45
C VAL A 116 -4.90 -6.51 -3.93
N LEU A 117 -4.75 -6.12 -5.20
CA LEU A 117 -5.46 -4.97 -5.75
C LEU A 117 -6.97 -5.22 -5.81
N ASP A 118 -7.38 -6.42 -6.18
CA ASP A 118 -8.76 -6.86 -6.20
C ASP A 118 -9.37 -6.96 -4.77
N LEU A 119 -8.61 -7.47 -3.80
CA LEU A 119 -8.98 -7.40 -2.37
C LEU A 119 -9.21 -5.95 -1.92
N THR A 120 -8.30 -5.04 -2.28
CA THR A 120 -8.41 -3.61 -1.96
C THR A 120 -9.73 -3.03 -2.45
N ILE A 121 -10.10 -3.31 -3.70
CA ILE A 121 -11.36 -2.85 -4.29
C ILE A 121 -12.55 -3.43 -3.52
N ARG A 122 -12.55 -4.74 -3.22
CA ARG A 122 -13.61 -5.38 -2.42
C ARG A 122 -13.79 -4.79 -1.02
N LEU A 123 -12.69 -4.34 -0.40
CA LEU A 123 -12.73 -3.69 0.92
C LEU A 123 -13.19 -2.23 0.85
N GLY A 124 -13.58 -1.72 -0.33
CA GLY A 124 -13.96 -0.32 -0.53
C GLY A 124 -12.75 0.63 -0.48
N GLY A 125 -11.57 0.11 -0.80
CA GLY A 125 -10.32 0.86 -0.83
C GLY A 125 -9.98 1.48 -2.19
N THR A 126 -8.80 2.08 -2.27
CA THR A 126 -8.19 2.60 -3.49
C THR A 126 -6.90 1.84 -3.82
N ILE A 127 -6.71 1.50 -5.09
CA ILE A 127 -5.51 0.81 -5.61
C ILE A 127 -4.26 1.69 -5.65
N SER A 128 -4.35 2.92 -5.15
CA SER A 128 -3.27 3.88 -5.01
C SER A 128 -3.54 4.71 -3.77
N GLY A 129 -2.58 4.79 -2.85
CA GLY A 129 -2.59 5.72 -1.73
C GLY A 129 -1.90 7.04 -2.08
N GLU A 130 -0.66 6.97 -2.55
CA GLU A 130 0.21 8.14 -2.77
C GLU A 130 1.02 8.11 -4.08
N HIS A 131 1.18 6.97 -4.76
CA HIS A 131 2.04 6.87 -5.96
C HIS A 131 1.29 6.96 -7.31
N GLY A 132 -0.03 7.07 -7.27
CA GLY A 132 -0.88 7.08 -8.45
C GLY A 132 -1.10 5.69 -9.05
N VAL A 133 -1.97 5.64 -10.07
CA VAL A 133 -2.33 4.38 -10.73
C VAL A 133 -1.38 4.01 -11.88
N GLY A 134 -0.69 5.00 -12.46
CA GLY A 134 0.17 4.82 -13.61
C GLY A 134 -0.53 4.10 -14.77
N LEU A 135 0.25 3.46 -15.64
CA LEU A 135 -0.29 2.55 -16.67
C LEU A 135 -0.57 1.16 -16.11
N SER A 136 0.16 0.76 -15.06
CA SER A 136 0.10 -0.60 -14.52
C SER A 136 -1.23 -0.92 -13.85
N LYS A 137 -1.86 0.07 -13.19
CA LYS A 137 -3.14 -0.10 -12.49
C LYS A 137 -4.32 0.54 -13.23
N LEU A 138 -4.08 1.24 -14.35
CA LEU A 138 -5.12 1.88 -15.17
C LEU A 138 -6.26 0.92 -15.57
N PRO A 139 -6.00 -0.35 -15.94
CA PRO A 139 -7.08 -1.29 -16.28
C PRO A 139 -8.06 -1.57 -15.14
N LEU A 140 -7.68 -1.31 -13.88
CA LEU A 140 -8.50 -1.53 -12.69
C LEU A 140 -9.34 -0.32 -12.30
N MET A 141 -9.14 0.84 -12.94
CA MET A 141 -9.84 2.07 -12.59
C MET A 141 -11.36 1.96 -12.73
N GLU A 142 -11.85 1.25 -13.75
CA GLU A 142 -13.28 1.06 -13.96
C GLU A 142 -13.90 0.17 -12.89
N ALA A 143 -13.21 -0.90 -12.50
CA ALA A 143 -13.64 -1.76 -11.40
C ALA A 143 -13.67 -1.00 -10.05
N MET A 144 -12.73 -0.08 -9.83
CA MET A 144 -12.64 0.69 -8.58
C MET A 144 -13.64 1.86 -8.51
N ARG A 145 -13.83 2.61 -9.59
CA ARG A 145 -14.61 3.87 -9.57
C ARG A 145 -15.96 3.79 -10.29
N GLY A 146 -16.18 2.73 -11.07
CA GLY A 146 -17.34 2.62 -11.94
C GLY A 146 -17.26 3.53 -13.17
N ARG A 147 -18.07 3.21 -14.17
CA ARG A 147 -18.01 3.87 -15.47
C ARG A 147 -18.31 5.37 -15.40
N ASP A 148 -19.33 5.75 -14.64
CA ASP A 148 -19.80 7.14 -14.55
C ASP A 148 -18.72 8.10 -14.06
N GLN A 149 -17.95 7.70 -13.03
CA GLN A 149 -16.84 8.52 -12.52
C GLN A 149 -15.74 8.68 -13.56
N LEU A 150 -15.43 7.63 -14.33
CA LEU A 150 -14.42 7.70 -15.38
C LEU A 150 -14.86 8.60 -16.53
N ASP A 151 -16.15 8.57 -16.89
CA ASP A 151 -16.69 9.43 -17.94
C ASP A 151 -16.67 10.91 -17.53
N VAL A 152 -16.91 11.22 -16.25
CA VAL A 152 -16.69 12.58 -15.71
C VAL A 152 -15.22 13.00 -15.82
N MET A 153 -14.27 12.13 -15.44
CA MET A 153 -12.85 12.46 -15.56
C MET A 153 -12.43 12.69 -17.02
N ARG A 154 -12.92 11.86 -17.95
CA ARG A 154 -12.71 12.05 -19.40
C ARG A 154 -13.30 13.36 -19.91
N ALA A 155 -14.47 13.76 -19.43
CA ALA A 155 -15.10 15.02 -19.81
C ALA A 155 -14.28 16.22 -19.34
N VAL A 156 -13.77 16.19 -18.10
CA VAL A 156 -12.85 17.22 -17.59
C VAL A 156 -11.59 17.28 -18.44
N LYS A 157 -10.97 16.14 -18.73
CA LYS A 157 -9.79 16.06 -19.60
C LYS A 157 -10.03 16.68 -20.96
N ALA A 158 -11.13 16.33 -21.62
CA ALA A 158 -11.47 16.85 -22.94
C ALA A 158 -11.70 18.37 -22.93
N ALA A 159 -12.24 18.92 -21.84
CA ALA A 159 -12.44 20.37 -21.70
C ALA A 159 -11.13 21.16 -21.62
N PHE A 160 -10.09 20.59 -21.01
CA PHE A 160 -8.78 21.25 -20.83
C PHE A 160 -7.69 20.80 -21.83
N ASP A 161 -7.89 19.68 -22.53
CA ASP A 161 -6.96 19.12 -23.52
C ASP A 161 -7.71 18.66 -24.79
N PRO A 162 -8.34 19.59 -25.53
CA PRO A 162 -9.16 19.25 -26.70
C PRO A 162 -8.35 18.62 -27.84
N ASN A 163 -7.03 18.82 -27.86
CA ASN A 163 -6.13 18.24 -28.85
C ASN A 163 -5.47 16.93 -28.38
N GLY A 164 -5.72 16.50 -27.12
CA GLY A 164 -5.16 15.28 -26.56
C GLY A 164 -3.63 15.25 -26.45
N ILE A 165 -2.99 16.40 -26.28
CA ILE A 165 -1.52 16.54 -26.29
C ILE A 165 -0.90 16.44 -24.90
N MET A 166 -1.69 16.59 -23.83
CA MET A 166 -1.17 16.53 -22.47
C MET A 166 -1.06 15.07 -22.01
N ASN A 167 0.09 14.46 -22.28
CA ASN A 167 0.48 13.12 -21.83
C ASN A 167 -0.47 11.99 -22.30
N PRO A 168 -0.58 11.77 -23.62
CA PRO A 168 -1.55 10.84 -24.20
C PRO A 168 -1.33 9.40 -23.70
N GLY A 169 -2.44 8.66 -23.54
CA GLY A 169 -2.43 7.27 -23.10
C GLY A 169 -2.23 7.06 -21.60
N LYS A 170 -1.96 8.11 -20.83
CA LYS A 170 -2.14 8.08 -19.37
C LYS A 170 -3.61 8.26 -19.01
N ALA A 171 -3.94 8.07 -17.73
CA ALA A 171 -5.29 8.31 -17.23
C ALA A 171 -5.82 9.68 -17.66
N TYR A 172 -7.14 9.79 -17.72
CA TYR A 172 -7.91 10.95 -18.20
C TYR A 172 -7.61 12.19 -17.35
#